data_AF-A0A7V5CSQ7-F1
#
_entry.id   AF-A0A7V5CSQ7-F1
#
_cell.length_a   1.000
_cell.length_b   1.000
_cell.length_c   1.000
_cell.angle_alpha   90.00
_cell.angle_beta   90.00
_cell.angle_gamma   90.00
#
_symmetry.space_group_name_H-M   'P 1'
#
loop_
_entity.id
_entity.type
_entity.pdbx_description
1 polymer ?
#
loop_
_entity_poly.entity_id
_entity_poly.type
_entity_poly.pdbx_seq_one_letter_code
_entity_poly.pdbx_strand_id
1 'polypeptide(L)' 'MMNVHPKTLQKLARQGQIPGVHVGKLWRFRASVIEAWISAQMAS' A
#
# COMPACT_ATOMS: atom_id res chain seq x y z
N MET A 1 -2.35 14.01 6.38
CA MET A 1 -3.43 13.01 6.45
C MET A 1 -3.53 12.35 5.08
N MET A 2 -2.99 11.14 4.94
CA MET A 2 -2.84 10.44 3.67
C MET A 2 -4.22 10.10 3.08
N ASN A 3 -4.54 10.61 1.89
CA ASN A 3 -5.83 10.42 1.19
C ASN A 3 -5.98 9.03 0.53
N VAL A 4 -5.34 7.99 1.09
CA VAL A 4 -5.52 6.62 0.60
C VAL A 4 -6.20 5.80 1.69
N HIS A 5 -7.45 5.41 1.43
CA HIS A 5 -8.21 4.61 2.36
C HIS A 5 -7.50 3.26 2.62
N PRO A 6 -7.26 2.85 3.88
CA PRO A 6 -6.58 1.60 4.21
C PRO A 6 -7.17 0.35 3.54
N LYS A 7 -8.48 0.36 3.26
CA LYS A 7 -9.18 -0.71 2.56
C LYS A 7 -8.71 -0.88 1.11
N THR A 8 -8.38 0.23 0.43
CA THR A 8 -7.81 0.22 -0.92
C THR A 8 -6.40 -0.38 -0.91
N LEU A 9 -5.55 0.05 0.04
CA LEU A 9 -4.21 -0.54 0.21
C LEU A 9 -4.28 -2.04 0.47
N GLN A 10 -5.19 -2.48 1.34
CA GLN A 10 -5.36 -3.91 1.61
C GLN A 10 -5.83 -4.69 0.38
N LYS A 11 -6.77 -4.13 -0.41
CA LYS A 11 -7.23 -4.76 -1.67
C LYS A 11 -6.09 -4.88 -2.68
N LEU A 12 -5.31 -3.82 -2.86
CA LEU A 12 -4.18 -3.81 -3.79
C LEU A 12 -3.07 -4.75 -3.35
N ALA A 13 -2.81 -4.86 -2.04
CA ALA A 13 -1.84 -5.78 -1.49
C ALA A 13 -2.26 -7.24 -1.74
N ARG A 14 -3.54 -7.55 -1.53
CA ARG A 14 -4.12 -8.87 -1.86
C ARG A 14 -4.07 -9.18 -3.36
N GLN A 15 -4.14 -8.17 -4.21
CA GLN A 15 -4.02 -8.32 -5.66
C GLN A 15 -2.56 -8.36 -6.15
N GLY A 16 -1.57 -8.19 -5.27
CA GLY A 16 -0.15 -8.13 -5.64
C GLY A 16 0.26 -6.85 -6.37
N GLN A 17 -0.61 -5.82 -6.37
CA GLN A 17 -0.35 -4.55 -7.05
C GLN A 17 0.51 -3.58 -6.24
N ILE A 18 0.55 -3.73 -4.91
CA ILE A 18 1.47 -2.98 -4.06
C ILE A 18 2.47 -3.89 -3.36
N PRO A 19 3.72 -3.44 -3.19
CA PRO A 19 4.73 -4.15 -2.40
C PRO A 19 4.33 -4.14 -0.91
N GLY A 20 3.73 -5.25 -0.48
CA GLY A 20 3.38 -5.53 0.91
C GLY A 20 3.85 -6.93 1.29
N VAL A 21 4.25 -7.11 2.55
CA VAL A 21 4.62 -8.42 3.09
C VAL A 21 3.45 -8.93 3.92
N HIS A 22 2.98 -10.12 3.58
CA HIS A 22 1.97 -10.80 4.39
C HIS A 22 2.65 -11.46 5.59
N VAL A 23 2.44 -10.92 6.79
CA VAL A 23 3.03 -11.42 8.04
C VAL A 23 1.91 -11.93 8.94
N GLY A 24 1.75 -13.25 8.98
CA GLY A 24 0.71 -13.91 9.76
C GLY A 24 -0.68 -13.58 9.23
N LYS A 25 -1.46 -12.81 10.01
CA LYS A 25 -2.82 -12.35 9.65
C LYS A 25 -2.87 -10.90 9.18
N LEU A 26 -1.72 -10.21 9.16
CA LEU A 26 -1.64 -8.78 8.89
C LEU A 26 -0.79 -8.52 7.65
N TRP A 27 -1.17 -7.50 6.90
CA TRP A 27 -0.33 -6.92 5.86
C TRP A 27 0.58 -5.88 6.48
N ARG A 28 1.89 -6.09 6.34
CA ARG A 28 2.89 -5.09 6.69
C ARG A 28 3.36 -4.38 5.45
N PHE A 29 3.49 -3.08 5.59
CA PHE A 29 3.97 -2.22 4.53
C PHE A 29 5.15 -1.42 5.05
N ARG A 30 6.17 -1.32 4.21
CA ARG A 30 7.31 -0.48 4.50
C ARG A 30 6.93 0.95 4.14
N ALA A 31 6.96 1.85 5.11
CA ALA A 31 6.46 3.23 4.97
C ALA A 31 7.07 3.93 3.74
N SER A 32 8.40 3.87 3.57
CA SER A 32 9.10 4.47 2.44
C SER A 32 8.64 3.97 1.07
N VAL A 33 8.25 2.69 0.99
CA VAL A 33 7.83 2.05 -0.26
C VAL A 33 6.38 2.44 -0.57
N ILE A 34 5.50 2.45 0.44
CA ILE A 34 4.12 2.93 0.25
C ILE A 34 4.09 4.42 -0.08
N GLU A 35 4.90 5.24 0.60
CA GLU A 35 5.02 6.67 0.32
C GLU A 35 5.39 6.91 -1.14
N ALA A 36 6.44 6.24 -1.64
CA ALA A 36 6.85 6.32 -3.04
C ALA A 36 5.75 5.86 -4.01
N TRP A 37 5.06 4.76 -3.69
CA TRP A 37 3.96 4.25 -4.52
C TRP A 37 2.77 5.21 -4.58
N ILE A 38 2.37 5.79 -3.44
CA ILE A 38 1.30 6.78 -3.37
C ILE A 38 1.69 8.02 -4.17
N SER A 39 2.92 8.51 -4.01
CA SER A 39 3.42 9.65 -4.78
C SER A 39 3.41 9.38 -6.29
N ALA A 40 3.75 8.16 -6.72
CA ALA A 40 3.71 7.78 -8.12
C ALA A 40 2.28 7.75 -8.69
N GLN A 41 1.28 7.37 -7.88
CA GLN A 41 -0.13 7.35 -8.30
C GLN A 41 -0.77 8.74 -8.31
N MET A 42 -0.40 9.64 -7.38
CA MET A 42 -0.93 11.01 -7.34
C MET A 42 -0.29 11.94 -8.39
N ALA A 43 0.85 11.54 -8.96
CA ALA A 43 1.52 12.28 -10.02
C ALA A 43 0.99 11.96 -11.43
N SER A 44 -0.05 11.13 -11.55
CA SER A 44 -0.66 10.70 -12.82
C SER A 44 -2.05 11.27 -13.05
#